data_AF-A0A4Q2SWC0-F1
#
_entry.id   AF-A0A4Q2SWC0-F1
#
_cell.length_a   1.000
_cell.length_b   1.000
_cell.length_c   1.000
_cell.angle_alpha   90.00
_cell.angle_beta   90.00
_cell.angle_gamma   90.00
#
_symmetry.space_group_name_H-M   'P 1'
#
loop_
_entity.id
_entity.type
_entity.pdbx_description
1 polymer ?
#
loop_
_entity_poly.entity_id
_entity_poly.type
_entity_poly.pdbx_seq_one_letter_code
_entity_poly.pdbx_strand_id
1 'polypeptide(L)' 'MATGLLKEKIVDWYEGRYVPYENDPRSSVIIVGGYYERHWTAQAARKLVEFWFAHWQWTIGTILALLGLYLAVIKD' A
#
# COMPACT_ATOMS: atom_id res chain seq x y z
N MET A 1 2.31 -15.29 -22.45
CA MET A 1 1.60 -16.06 -21.40
C MET A 1 2.14 -15.81 -19.98
N ALA A 2 3.46 -15.65 -19.77
CA ALA A 2 4.04 -15.47 -18.42
C ALA A 2 3.71 -14.14 -17.70
N THR A 3 3.42 -13.06 -18.46
CA THR A 3 3.11 -11.73 -17.89
C THR A 3 1.77 -11.67 -17.15
N GLY A 4 0.79 -12.50 -17.53
CA GLY A 4 -0.50 -12.56 -16.85
C GLY A 4 -0.40 -13.13 -15.43
N LEU A 5 0.39 -14.21 -15.28
CA LEU A 5 0.59 -14.89 -14.00
C LEU A 5 1.28 -14.01 -12.94
N LEU A 6 2.22 -13.16 -13.36
CA LEU A 6 2.88 -12.25 -12.43
C LEU A 6 1.94 -11.13 -11.97
N LYS A 7 1.13 -10.60 -12.88
CA LYS A 7 0.15 -9.55 -12.57
C LYS A 7 -0.88 -10.04 -11.56
N GLU A 8 -1.43 -11.23 -11.77
CA GLU A 8 -2.40 -11.85 -10.85
C GLU A 8 -1.81 -12.03 -9.46
N LYS A 9 -0.58 -12.54 -9.34
CA LYS A 9 0.10 -12.67 -8.05
C LYS A 9 0.31 -11.34 -7.32
N ILE A 10 0.60 -10.26 -8.06
CA ILE A 10 0.74 -8.93 -7.48
C ILE A 10 -0.60 -8.40 -7.00
N VAL A 11 -1.68 -8.59 -7.78
CA VAL A 11 -3.03 -8.19 -7.41
C VAL A 11 -3.48 -8.94 -6.16
N ASP A 12 -3.33 -10.26 -6.12
CA ASP A 12 -3.68 -11.08 -4.95
C ASP A 12 -2.92 -10.64 -3.70
N TRP A 13 -1.62 -10.37 -3.86
CA TRP A 13 -0.78 -9.87 -2.78
C TRP A 13 -1.24 -8.48 -2.28
N TYR A 14 -1.64 -7.59 -3.19
CA TYR A 14 -2.02 -6.21 -2.88
C TYR A 14 -3.43 -6.08 -2.29
N GLU A 15 -4.40 -6.83 -2.82
CA GLU A 15 -5.79 -6.82 -2.35
C GLU A 15 -5.95 -7.59 -1.04
N GLY A 16 -5.20 -8.68 -0.87
CA GLY A 16 -5.29 -9.60 0.27
C GLY A 16 -6.45 -10.58 0.15
N ARG A 17 -6.64 -11.41 1.17
CA ARG A 17 -7.72 -12.41 1.21
C ARG A 17 -8.90 -11.89 2.02
N TYR A 18 -10.10 -12.07 1.50
CA TYR A 18 -11.32 -11.77 2.25
C TYR A 18 -11.58 -12.88 3.28
N VAL A 19 -11.68 -12.49 4.54
CA VAL A 19 -12.00 -13.35 5.67
C VAL A 19 -13.39 -12.94 6.17
N PRO A 20 -14.43 -13.78 5.98
CA PRO A 20 -15.75 -13.50 6.53
C PRO A 20 -15.71 -13.59 8.06
N TYR A 21 -16.54 -12.81 8.74
CA TYR A 21 -16.67 -12.94 10.19
C TYR A 21 -17.25 -14.32 10.55
N GLU A 22 -16.67 -14.96 11.57
CA GLU A 22 -17.24 -16.19 12.12
C GLU A 22 -18.56 -15.88 12.82
N ASN A 23 -19.59 -16.66 12.50
CA ASN A 23 -20.89 -16.61 13.15
C ASN A 23 -21.05 -17.85 14.03
N ASP A 24 -21.46 -17.66 15.29
CA ASP A 24 -21.79 -18.77 16.18
C ASP A 24 -23.07 -19.46 15.67
N PRO A 25 -23.04 -20.77 15.35
CA PRO A 25 -24.22 -21.51 14.89
C PRO A 25 -25.36 -21.61 15.92
N ARG A 26 -25.13 -21.23 17.19
CA ARG A 26 -26.15 -21.18 18.25
C ARG A 26 -26.70 -19.78 18.50
N SER A 27 -26.17 -18.77 17.84
CA SER A 27 -26.64 -17.38 17.94
C SER A 27 -27.75 -17.11 16.93
N SER A 28 -28.80 -16.41 17.36
CA SER A 28 -29.85 -15.90 16.47
C SER A 28 -29.45 -14.65 15.68
N VAL A 29 -28.24 -14.13 15.93
CA VAL A 29 -27.68 -12.94 15.27
C VAL A 29 -26.64 -13.37 14.26
N ILE A 30 -26.87 -13.03 12.98
CA ILE A 30 -25.94 -13.27 11.88
C ILE A 30 -25.26 -11.94 11.54
N ILE A 31 -23.93 -11.90 11.64
CA ILE A 31 -23.12 -10.78 11.18
C ILE A 31 -22.78 -11.04 9.71
N VAL A 32 -23.27 -10.16 8.84
CA VAL A 32 -22.96 -10.17 7.40
C VAL A 32 -21.79 -9.22 7.17
N GLY A 33 -20.66 -9.77 6.75
CA GLY A 33 -19.46 -9.01 6.44
C GLY A 33 -18.18 -9.80 6.68
N GLY A 34 -17.06 -9.10 6.61
CA GLY A 34 -15.73 -9.66 6.79
C GLY A 34 -14.68 -8.56 6.67
N TYR A 35 -13.42 -8.93 6.80
CA TYR A 35 -12.30 -8.04 6.59
C TYR A 35 -11.34 -8.63 5.56
N TYR A 36 -10.58 -7.75 4.90
CA TYR A 36 -9.50 -8.19 4.03
C TYR A 36 -8.23 -8.33 4.85
N GLU A 37 -7.76 -9.56 5.00
CA GLU A 37 -6.46 -9.85 5.59
C GLU A 37 -5.38 -9.66 4.52
N ARG A 38 -4.57 -8.61 4.71
CA ARG A 38 -3.50 -8.21 3.78
C ARG A 38 -2.15 -8.41 4.42
N HIS A 39 -1.18 -8.84 3.60
CA HIS A 39 0.21 -8.83 4.02
C HIS A 39 0.64 -7.41 4.43
N TRP A 40 1.46 -7.33 5.49
CA TRP A 40 1.95 -6.05 6.00
C TRP A 40 2.70 -5.25 4.94
N THR A 41 3.42 -5.93 4.03
CA THR A 41 4.14 -5.29 2.92
C THR A 41 3.19 -4.62 1.93
N ALA A 42 2.01 -5.21 1.67
CA ALA A 42 0.98 -4.60 0.84
C ALA A 42 0.35 -3.38 1.53
N GLN A 43 0.16 -3.43 2.84
CA GLN A 43 -0.30 -2.27 3.62
C GLN A 43 0.71 -1.11 3.55
N ALA A 44 2.01 -1.41 3.73
CA ALA A 44 3.07 -0.42 3.59
C ALA A 44 3.12 0.18 2.19
N ALA A 45 3.01 -0.65 1.14
CA ALA A 45 2.97 -0.18 -0.24
C ALA A 45 1.79 0.77 -0.49
N ARG A 46 0.59 0.45 0.02
CA ARG A 46 -0.58 1.33 -0.04
C ARG A 46 -0.32 2.66 0.64
N LYS A 47 0.25 2.64 1.85
CA LYS A 47 0.58 3.85 2.60
C LYS A 47 1.61 4.71 1.88
N LEU A 48 2.61 4.10 1.25
CA LEU A 48 3.59 4.80 0.43
C LEU A 48 2.94 5.46 -0.80
N VAL A 49 2.05 4.74 -1.49
CA VAL A 49 1.33 5.26 -2.65
C VAL A 49 0.37 6.38 -2.24
N GLU A 50 -0.38 6.21 -1.15
CA GLU A 50 -1.24 7.25 -0.56
C GLU A 50 -0.44 8.50 -0.22
N PHE A 51 0.69 8.33 0.48
CA PHE A 51 1.59 9.43 0.83
C PHE A 51 2.13 10.12 -0.42
N TRP A 52 2.57 9.37 -1.41
CA TRP A 52 3.07 9.92 -2.67
C TRP A 52 2.00 10.75 -3.37
N PHE A 53 0.79 10.21 -3.57
CA PHE A 53 -0.28 10.98 -4.21
C PHE A 53 -0.70 12.22 -3.41
N ALA A 54 -0.65 12.16 -2.08
CA ALA A 54 -0.97 13.31 -1.23
C ALA A 54 0.12 14.40 -1.21
N HIS A 55 1.40 14.02 -1.33
CA HIS A 55 2.52 14.92 -1.05
C HIS A 55 3.60 14.99 -2.13
N TRP A 56 3.37 14.43 -3.33
CA TRP A 56 4.38 14.38 -4.40
C TRP A 56 5.04 15.73 -4.70
N GLN A 57 4.28 16.83 -4.67
CA GLN A 57 4.80 18.19 -4.88
C GLN A 57 5.86 18.56 -3.85
N TRP A 58 5.59 18.29 -2.58
CA TRP A 58 6.49 18.56 -1.46
C TRP A 58 7.68 17.61 -1.46
N THR A 59 7.47 16.34 -1.79
CA THR A 59 8.53 15.34 -1.91
C THR A 59 9.53 15.75 -2.98
N ILE A 60 9.06 16.12 -4.18
CA ILE A 60 9.93 16.57 -5.27
C ILE A 60 10.65 17.86 -4.89
N GLY A 61 9.93 18.86 -4.36
CA GLY A 61 10.53 20.13 -3.94
C GLY A 61 11.62 19.95 -2.88
N THR A 62 11.38 19.09 -1.90
CA THR A 62 12.36 18.77 -0.85
C THR A 62 13.58 18.08 -1.42
N ILE A 63 13.40 17.09 -2.30
CA ILE A 63 14.52 16.40 -2.97
C ILE A 63 15.35 17.40 -3.79
N LEU A 64 14.72 18.26 -4.59
CA LEU A 64 15.42 19.27 -5.37
C LEU A 64 16.19 20.26 -4.50
N ALA A 65 15.60 20.72 -3.39
CA ALA A 65 16.26 21.61 -2.45
C ALA A 65 17.50 20.96 -1.81
N LEU A 66 17.38 19.70 -1.36
CA LEU A 66 18.51 18.95 -0.79
C LEU A 66 19.61 18.72 -1.83
N LEU A 67 19.26 18.38 -3.07
CA LEU A 67 20.22 18.25 -4.17
C LEU A 67 20.92 19.58 -4.47
N GLY A 68 20.18 20.68 -4.53
CA GLY A 68 20.75 22.01 -4.74
C GLY A 68 21.72 22.39 -3.63
N LEU A 69 21.35 22.15 -2.37
CA LEU A 69 22.21 22.39 -1.22
C LEU A 69 23.48 21.52 -1.27
N TYR A 70 23.33 20.23 -1.56
CA TYR A 70 24.45 19.29 -1.69
C TYR A 70 25.45 19.73 -2.76
N LEU A 71 24.94 20.15 -3.93
CA LEU A 71 25.78 20.65 -5.01
C LEU A 71 26.49 21.96 -4.65
N ALA A 72 25.83 22.87 -3.93
CA ALA A 72 26.46 24.10 -3.46
C ALA A 72 27.62 23.78 -2.51
N VAL A 73 27.39 22.91 -1.52
CA VAL A 73 28.40 22.54 -0.51
C VAL A 73 29.60 21.80 -1.11
N ILE A 74 29.43 21.00 -2.17
CA ILE A 74 30.54 20.27 -2.80
C ILE A 74 31.33 21.12 -3.80
N LYS A 75 30.68 22.13 -4.39
CA LYS A 75 31.31 22.97 -5.40
C LYS A 75 32.13 24.11 -4.79
N ASP A 76 31.88 24.44 -3.53
CA ASP A 76 32.72 25.29 -2.66
C ASP A 76 33.86 24.49 -2.02
#